data_AF-A0A3A9Y7V2-F1
#
_entry.id   AF-A0A3A9Y7V2-F1
#
_cell.length_a   1.000
_cell.length_b   1.000
_cell.length_c   1.000
_cell.angle_alpha   90.00
_cell.angle_beta   90.00
_cell.angle_gamma   90.00
#
_symmetry.space_group_name_H-M   'P 1'
#
loop_
_entity.id
_entity.type
_entity.pdbx_description
1 polymer ?
#
loop_
_entity_poly.entity_id
_entity_poly.type
_entity_poly.pdbx_seq_one_letter_code
_entity_poly.pdbx_strand_id
1 'polypeptide(L)'
;MNYRIPALSRRRVLVGAAAASAATAAGASTAHAAPPTTRPAQPQVSRGRIAGARLTGGPVRVEADFADRLDDWLAFWSANSPRRWSSPVEVDGETDATGAAFTLRAIRVVRDDQPIEVFTAGRVDAAHLATLASLHHHFPLVGVVAGGGLRVTDGPAGFTGSPEQVAFGVTACRELWGLRTAGPAAWREQVGGRRADAWAAFTRESLRRGLRTEA
;
A
#
# COMPACT_ATOMS: atom_id res chain seq x y z
N MET A 1 6.45 -29.09 24.17
CA MET A 1 5.23 -28.95 23.34
C MET A 1 5.59 -28.21 22.06
N ASN A 2 5.58 -28.91 20.92
CA ASN A 2 5.93 -28.38 19.61
C ASN A 2 4.65 -27.93 18.89
N TYR A 3 4.48 -26.63 18.66
CA TYR A 3 3.43 -26.11 17.77
C TYR A 3 4.00 -26.00 16.35
N ARG A 4 3.62 -26.95 15.47
CA ARG A 4 3.84 -26.86 14.02
C ARG A 4 2.74 -26.00 13.41
N ILE A 5 3.13 -24.93 12.71
CA ILE A 5 2.22 -24.15 11.85
C ILE A 5 1.76 -25.07 10.70
N PRO A 6 0.45 -25.14 10.38
CA PRO A 6 -0.03 -26.02 9.31
C PRO A 6 0.58 -25.61 7.97
N ALA A 7 1.32 -26.53 7.37
CA ALA A 7 1.76 -26.43 5.99
C ALA A 7 0.52 -26.29 5.09
N LEU A 8 0.50 -25.27 4.23
CA LEU A 8 -0.51 -25.10 3.19
C LEU A 8 -0.59 -26.39 2.36
N SER A 9 -1.73 -27.06 2.51
CA SER A 9 -1.95 -28.43 2.06
C SER A 9 -1.87 -28.51 0.54
N ARG A 10 -0.78 -29.10 0.03
CA ARG A 10 -0.66 -29.61 -1.34
C ARG A 10 -1.54 -30.87 -1.48
N ARG A 11 -2.85 -30.73 -1.71
CA ARG A 11 -3.66 -31.84 -2.28
C ARG A 11 -5.05 -31.39 -2.69
N ARG A 12 -5.43 -31.78 -3.92
CA ARG A 12 -6.64 -31.44 -4.69
C ARG A 12 -6.47 -30.06 -5.34
N VAL A 13 -6.27 -29.95 -6.65
CA VAL A 13 -7.20 -30.35 -7.70
C VAL A 13 -6.45 -30.61 -9.01
N LEU A 14 -6.59 -31.81 -9.58
CA LEU A 14 -6.31 -32.11 -10.98
C LEU A 14 -7.28 -33.21 -11.39
N VAL A 15 -8.44 -32.85 -11.98
CA VAL A 15 -9.20 -33.62 -12.99
C VAL A 15 -10.12 -32.64 -13.70
N GLY A 16 -10.17 -32.69 -15.04
CA GLY A 16 -11.36 -32.31 -15.81
C GLY A 16 -11.17 -31.15 -16.77
N ALA A 17 -11.36 -31.42 -18.05
CA ALA A 17 -10.97 -30.59 -19.18
C ALA A 17 -12.11 -29.70 -19.75
N ALA A 18 -11.65 -28.78 -20.60
CA ALA A 18 -12.22 -28.38 -21.89
C ALA A 18 -13.16 -27.15 -22.01
N ALA A 19 -12.71 -26.29 -22.93
CA ALA A 19 -13.43 -25.43 -23.88
C ALA A 19 -14.20 -24.19 -23.36
N ALA A 20 -13.68 -23.00 -23.69
CA ALA A 20 -14.12 -22.20 -24.86
C ALA A 20 -13.87 -20.69 -24.68
N SER A 21 -13.14 -20.13 -25.64
CA SER A 21 -13.24 -18.80 -26.26
C SER A 21 -13.12 -17.48 -25.46
N ALA A 22 -12.09 -16.72 -25.87
CA ALA A 22 -12.09 -15.31 -26.27
C ALA A 22 -12.49 -14.21 -25.27
N ALA A 23 -11.51 -13.40 -24.86
CA ALA A 23 -11.50 -11.94 -25.08
C ALA A 23 -10.16 -11.33 -24.64
N THR A 24 -9.75 -10.32 -25.40
CA THR A 24 -8.58 -9.46 -25.32
C THR A 24 -8.25 -8.89 -23.94
N ALA A 25 -6.98 -8.93 -23.54
CA ALA A 25 -6.41 -7.97 -22.60
C ALA A 25 -4.95 -7.66 -22.96
N ALA A 26 -4.73 -6.38 -23.21
CA ALA A 26 -3.48 -5.78 -23.62
C ALA A 26 -2.37 -5.93 -22.55
N GLY A 27 -1.14 -6.01 -23.04
CA GLY A 27 0.06 -5.44 -22.40
C GLY A 27 0.47 -6.02 -21.05
N ALA A 28 1.32 -7.05 -21.07
CA ALA A 28 2.28 -7.22 -19.99
C ALA A 28 3.18 -5.97 -19.94
N SER A 29 3.03 -5.14 -18.91
CA SER A 29 3.97 -4.05 -18.66
C SER A 29 5.35 -4.66 -18.36
N THR A 30 6.21 -4.63 -19.37
CA THR A 30 7.64 -4.91 -19.26
C THR A 30 8.25 -4.01 -18.18
N ALA A 31 8.92 -4.62 -17.21
CA ALA A 31 9.72 -3.91 -16.22
C ALA A 31 10.69 -2.96 -16.94
N HIS A 32 10.51 -1.66 -16.76
CA HIS A 32 11.36 -0.64 -17.35
C HIS A 32 12.72 -0.64 -16.65
N ALA A 33 13.80 -0.79 -17.44
CA ALA A 33 15.16 -0.63 -16.96
C ALA A 33 15.40 0.80 -16.44
N ALA A 34 16.26 0.90 -15.43
CA ALA A 34 16.46 2.10 -14.61
C ALA A 34 16.97 3.32 -15.40
N PRO A 35 16.32 4.50 -15.28
CA PRO A 35 16.91 5.78 -15.67
C PRO A 35 17.89 6.31 -14.58
N PRO A 36 18.82 7.20 -14.95
CA PRO A 36 19.87 7.71 -14.07
C PRO A 36 19.35 8.56 -12.89
N THR A 37 20.17 8.63 -11.84
CA THR A 37 19.93 9.17 -10.48
C THR A 37 19.74 10.69 -10.35
N THR A 38 19.57 11.41 -11.45
CA THR A 38 19.23 12.84 -11.45
C THR A 38 18.02 13.04 -12.35
N ARG A 39 16.84 12.74 -11.79
CA ARG A 39 15.58 13.00 -12.47
C ARG A 39 15.45 14.53 -12.63
N PRO A 40 15.21 15.05 -13.85
CA PRO A 40 14.92 16.46 -14.02
C PRO A 40 13.66 16.83 -13.25
N ALA A 41 13.67 18.04 -12.65
CA ALA A 41 12.54 18.58 -11.91
C ALA A 41 11.28 18.53 -12.78
N GLN A 42 10.23 17.90 -12.25
CA GLN A 42 8.99 17.69 -12.99
C GLN A 42 8.09 18.93 -12.89
N PRO A 43 7.25 19.19 -13.90
CA PRO A 43 6.24 20.23 -13.79
C PRO A 43 5.30 19.95 -12.62
N GLN A 44 5.03 20.97 -11.82
CA GLN A 44 4.05 20.90 -10.74
C GLN A 44 2.65 21.13 -11.29
N VAL A 45 1.69 20.35 -10.79
CA VAL A 45 0.27 20.48 -11.06
C VAL A 45 -0.48 20.82 -9.77
N SER A 46 -1.56 21.58 -9.89
CA SER A 46 -2.46 21.82 -8.76
C SER A 46 -3.53 20.74 -8.73
N ARG A 47 -3.68 20.05 -7.59
CA ARG A 47 -4.65 18.98 -7.39
C ARG A 47 -5.53 19.29 -6.19
N GLY A 48 -6.85 19.33 -6.39
CA GLY A 48 -7.83 19.37 -5.30
C GLY A 48 -8.37 17.99 -4.90
N ARG A 49 -7.91 16.93 -5.58
CA ARG A 49 -8.38 15.55 -5.41
C ARG A 49 -7.25 14.55 -5.61
N ILE A 50 -7.40 13.36 -5.02
CA ILE A 50 -6.61 12.15 -5.29
C ILE A 50 -7.60 11.01 -5.61
N ALA A 51 -7.47 10.33 -6.74
CA ALA A 51 -8.35 9.26 -7.26
C ALA A 51 -9.86 9.55 -7.14
N GLY A 52 -10.25 10.83 -7.14
CA GLY A 52 -11.63 11.31 -6.95
C GLY A 52 -11.96 11.83 -5.54
N ALA A 53 -11.23 11.42 -4.50
CA ALA A 53 -11.40 11.89 -3.13
C ALA A 53 -10.97 13.36 -2.99
N ARG A 54 -11.76 14.18 -2.29
CA ARG A 54 -11.47 15.61 -2.07
C ARG A 54 -10.33 15.77 -1.06
N LEU A 55 -9.42 16.71 -1.32
CA LEU A 55 -8.45 17.16 -0.32
C LEU A 55 -9.08 18.18 0.64
N THR A 56 -9.04 17.90 1.94
CA THR A 56 -9.70 18.73 2.96
C THR A 56 -8.96 20.03 3.25
N GLY A 57 -7.63 20.04 3.13
CA GLY A 57 -6.79 21.23 3.25
C GLY A 57 -6.82 22.16 2.02
N GLY A 58 -7.59 21.82 0.99
CA GLY A 58 -7.64 22.54 -0.28
C GLY A 58 -6.65 22.01 -1.32
N PRO A 59 -6.53 22.70 -2.48
CA PRO A 59 -5.64 22.26 -3.54
C PRO A 59 -4.17 22.28 -3.14
N VAL A 60 -3.44 21.20 -3.46
CA VAL A 60 -1.99 21.07 -3.25
C VAL A 60 -1.23 21.22 -4.57
N ARG A 61 0.05 21.56 -4.50
CA ARG A 61 0.97 21.58 -5.66
C ARG A 61 1.93 20.41 -5.55
N VAL A 62 1.96 19.58 -6.58
CA VAL A 62 2.70 18.30 -6.56
C VAL A 62 3.27 18.05 -7.94
N GLU A 63 4.40 17.35 -8.03
CA GLU A 63 4.94 16.89 -9.32
C GLU A 63 3.95 15.99 -10.07
N ALA A 64 3.82 16.15 -11.40
CA ALA A 64 2.81 15.45 -12.19
C ALA A 64 2.83 13.92 -12.01
N ASP A 65 3.98 13.28 -12.18
CA ASP A 65 4.13 11.83 -12.02
C ASP A 65 3.84 11.36 -10.58
N PHE A 66 4.15 12.20 -9.59
CA PHE A 66 3.84 11.93 -8.19
C PHE A 66 2.33 12.01 -7.93
N ALA A 67 1.63 12.94 -8.59
CA ALA A 67 0.16 13.01 -8.55
C ALA A 67 -0.47 11.73 -9.09
N ASP A 68 -0.02 11.27 -10.25
CA ASP A 68 -0.57 10.09 -10.90
C ASP A 68 -0.33 8.84 -10.05
N ARG A 69 0.83 8.74 -9.39
CA ARG A 69 1.11 7.66 -8.44
C ARG A 69 0.27 7.73 -7.16
N LEU A 70 -0.06 8.93 -6.66
CA LEU A 70 -1.00 9.08 -5.55
C LEU A 70 -2.40 8.59 -5.95
N ASP A 71 -2.81 8.87 -7.20
CA ASP A 71 -4.08 8.37 -7.75
C ASP A 71 -4.08 6.83 -7.81
N ASP A 72 -3.02 6.23 -8.36
CA ASP A 72 -2.85 4.77 -8.42
C ASP A 72 -2.86 4.14 -7.02
N TRP A 73 -2.14 4.74 -6.08
CA TRP A 73 -2.09 4.29 -4.69
C TRP A 73 -3.48 4.27 -4.05
N LEU A 74 -4.24 5.36 -4.16
CA LEU A 74 -5.55 5.45 -3.50
C LEU A 74 -6.57 4.52 -4.18
N ALA A 75 -6.47 4.35 -5.50
CA ALA A 75 -7.25 3.35 -6.23
C ALA A 75 -6.93 1.92 -5.75
N PHE A 76 -5.66 1.58 -5.57
CA PHE A 76 -5.23 0.29 -5.02
C PHE A 76 -5.70 0.08 -3.58
N TRP A 77 -5.59 1.10 -2.72
CA TRP A 77 -6.09 1.05 -1.34
C TRP A 77 -7.60 0.77 -1.33
N SER A 78 -8.36 1.49 -2.17
CA SER A 78 -9.80 1.30 -2.32
C SER A 78 -10.16 -0.12 -2.78
N ALA A 79 -9.46 -0.64 -3.80
CA ALA A 79 -9.70 -1.97 -4.35
C ALA A 79 -9.48 -3.12 -3.35
N ASN A 80 -8.70 -2.89 -2.29
CA ASN A 80 -8.44 -3.88 -1.23
C ASN A 80 -9.21 -3.60 0.07
N SER A 81 -10.07 -2.57 0.08
CA SER A 81 -10.89 -2.19 1.22
C SER A 81 -12.19 -2.99 1.32
N PRO A 82 -12.83 -3.03 2.51
CA PRO A 82 -14.10 -3.73 2.68
C PRO A 82 -15.18 -3.25 1.70
N ARG A 83 -15.87 -4.19 1.05
CA ARG A 83 -16.92 -3.89 0.05
C ARG A 83 -18.08 -3.05 0.57
N ARG A 84 -18.29 -3.02 1.89
CA ARG A 84 -19.32 -2.21 2.55
C ARG A 84 -18.93 -0.73 2.67
N TRP A 85 -17.68 -0.38 2.34
CA TRP A 85 -17.22 1.00 2.28
C TRP A 85 -17.35 1.52 0.86
N SER A 86 -17.64 2.81 0.72
CA SER A 86 -17.46 3.50 -0.55
C SER A 86 -15.97 3.58 -0.92
N SER A 87 -15.69 3.98 -2.16
CA SER A 87 -14.38 4.58 -2.47
C SER A 87 -14.11 5.78 -1.55
N PRO A 88 -12.84 6.11 -1.27
CA PRO A 88 -12.47 7.30 -0.50
C PRO A 88 -13.18 8.57 -1.01
N VAL A 89 -13.79 9.32 -0.09
CA VAL A 89 -14.51 10.56 -0.40
C VAL A 89 -13.70 11.80 -0.02
N GLU A 90 -12.93 11.70 1.06
CA GLU A 90 -12.02 12.75 1.51
C GLU A 90 -10.68 12.17 1.92
N VAL A 91 -9.62 12.91 1.63
CA VAL A 91 -8.27 12.67 2.11
C VAL A 91 -7.79 13.94 2.78
N ASP A 92 -7.26 13.80 3.98
CA ASP A 92 -6.52 14.87 4.64
C ASP A 92 -5.03 14.64 4.48
N GLY A 93 -4.32 15.66 4.03
CA GLY A 93 -2.89 15.61 3.83
C GLY A 93 -2.36 16.86 3.15
N GLU A 94 -1.04 16.99 3.20
CA GLU A 94 -0.33 18.19 2.74
C GLU A 94 0.91 17.80 1.95
N THR A 95 1.26 18.62 0.96
CA THR A 95 2.54 18.52 0.28
C THR A 95 3.58 19.38 0.97
N ASP A 96 4.85 19.02 0.84
CA ASP A 96 5.91 19.97 1.18
C ASP A 96 6.02 21.10 0.13
N ALA A 97 6.89 22.06 0.41
CA ALA A 97 7.07 23.24 -0.44
C ALA A 97 7.56 22.90 -1.85
N THR A 98 8.25 21.77 -2.03
CA THR A 98 8.76 21.32 -3.33
C THR A 98 7.74 20.50 -4.10
N GLY A 99 6.66 20.05 -3.46
CA GLY A 99 5.66 19.18 -4.08
C GLY A 99 6.16 17.76 -4.37
N ALA A 100 7.33 17.39 -3.81
CA ALA A 100 7.98 16.09 -4.01
C ALA A 100 7.63 15.08 -2.91
N ALA A 101 6.94 15.54 -1.85
CA ALA A 101 6.43 14.69 -0.80
C ALA A 101 4.99 15.01 -0.46
N PHE A 102 4.28 13.99 0.03
CA PHE A 102 2.92 14.11 0.56
C PHE A 102 2.87 13.46 1.94
N THR A 103 2.26 14.16 2.91
CA THR A 103 2.03 13.64 4.25
C THR A 103 0.54 13.40 4.44
N LEU A 104 0.16 12.12 4.47
CA LEU A 104 -1.21 11.66 4.71
C LEU A 104 -1.54 11.75 6.20
N ARG A 105 -2.71 12.31 6.50
CA ARG A 105 -3.24 12.48 7.87
C ARG A 105 -4.57 11.77 8.10
N ALA A 106 -5.45 11.69 7.10
CA ALA A 106 -6.68 10.92 7.24
C ALA A 106 -7.21 10.42 5.90
N ILE A 107 -7.99 9.34 5.94
CA ILE A 107 -8.82 8.85 4.83
C ILE A 107 -10.24 8.68 5.36
N ARG A 108 -11.22 9.29 4.70
CA ARG A 108 -12.65 9.05 4.95
C ARG A 108 -13.31 8.30 3.81
N VAL A 109 -14.21 7.40 4.20
CA VAL A 109 -15.14 6.68 3.33
C VAL A 109 -16.55 6.85 3.88
N VAL A 110 -17.55 6.51 3.08
CA VAL A 110 -18.94 6.34 3.54
C VAL A 110 -19.17 4.85 3.82
N ARG A 111 -19.79 4.55 4.96
CA ARG A 111 -20.25 3.22 5.33
C ARG A 111 -21.62 3.36 5.96
N ASP A 112 -22.60 2.57 5.49
CA ASP A 112 -23.96 2.59 6.03
C ASP A 112 -24.52 4.05 6.06
N ASP A 113 -24.31 4.79 4.97
CA ASP A 113 -24.64 6.23 4.79
C ASP A 113 -23.98 7.22 5.76
N GLN A 114 -22.99 6.78 6.54
CA GLN A 114 -22.25 7.61 7.48
C GLN A 114 -20.79 7.80 7.04
N PRO A 115 -20.26 9.03 7.03
CA PRO A 115 -18.85 9.26 6.83
C PRO A 115 -18.06 8.75 8.03
N ILE A 116 -17.04 7.94 7.78
CA ILE A 116 -16.17 7.38 8.82
C ILE A 116 -14.69 7.58 8.46
N GLU A 117 -13.86 7.86 9.47
CA GLU A 117 -12.40 7.89 9.33
C GLU A 117 -11.81 6.50 9.49
N VAL A 118 -11.40 5.94 8.36
CA VAL A 118 -10.82 4.59 8.28
C VAL A 118 -9.31 4.61 8.48
N PHE A 119 -8.67 5.74 8.21
CA PHE A 119 -7.31 6.04 8.65
C PHE A 119 -7.28 7.43 9.29
N THR A 120 -6.60 7.57 10.43
CA THR A 120 -6.36 8.83 11.13
C THR A 120 -4.96 8.82 11.72
N ALA A 121 -4.17 9.87 11.48
CA ALA A 121 -2.84 10.03 12.06
C ALA A 121 -2.88 9.94 13.59
N GLY A 122 -1.88 9.28 14.17
CA GLY A 122 -1.76 9.11 15.62
C GLY A 122 -2.58 7.93 16.17
N ARG A 123 -3.53 7.39 15.41
CA ARG A 123 -4.21 6.14 15.75
C ARG A 123 -3.35 4.96 15.30
N VAL A 124 -2.60 4.36 16.21
CA VAL A 124 -1.74 3.20 15.94
C VAL A 124 -2.57 1.92 16.07
N ASP A 125 -3.24 1.55 14.98
CA ASP A 125 -4.08 0.34 14.90
C ASP A 125 -3.79 -0.48 13.63
N ALA A 126 -4.56 -1.54 13.41
CA ALA A 126 -4.41 -2.38 12.22
C ALA A 126 -4.66 -1.62 10.91
N ALA A 127 -5.50 -0.58 10.91
CA ALA A 127 -5.77 0.23 9.73
C ALA A 127 -4.61 1.18 9.41
N HIS A 128 -3.88 1.65 10.43
CA HIS A 128 -2.61 2.36 10.27
C HIS A 128 -1.58 1.48 9.55
N LEU A 129 -1.37 0.26 10.04
CA LEU A 129 -0.47 -0.70 9.39
C LEU A 129 -0.92 -1.06 7.98
N ALA A 130 -2.23 -1.19 7.75
CA ALA A 130 -2.76 -1.47 6.43
C ALA A 130 -2.49 -0.32 5.44
N THR A 131 -2.71 0.92 5.88
CA THR A 131 -2.47 2.11 5.07
C THR A 131 -0.97 2.26 4.78
N LEU A 132 -0.12 2.05 5.79
CA LEU A 132 1.34 2.02 5.63
C LEU A 132 1.77 0.95 4.61
N ALA A 133 1.18 -0.25 4.66
CA ALA A 133 1.45 -1.31 3.70
C ALA A 133 1.12 -0.90 2.25
N SER A 134 -0.04 -0.26 2.04
CA SER A 134 -0.45 0.22 0.72
C SER A 134 0.48 1.29 0.15
N LEU A 135 1.02 2.16 1.00
CA LEU A 135 2.00 3.18 0.61
C LEU A 135 3.33 2.53 0.23
N HIS A 136 3.82 1.58 1.04
CA HIS A 136 5.02 0.79 0.73
C HIS A 136 4.91 -0.04 -0.56
N HIS A 137 3.68 -0.29 -1.03
CA HIS A 137 3.44 -0.93 -2.32
C HIS A 137 3.79 0.00 -3.51
N HIS A 138 3.53 1.31 -3.38
CA HIS A 138 3.66 2.28 -4.48
C HIS A 138 4.89 3.17 -4.36
N PHE A 139 5.33 3.47 -3.13
CA PHE A 139 6.37 4.44 -2.86
C PHE A 139 7.60 3.76 -2.24
N PRO A 140 8.82 4.08 -2.70
CA PRO A 140 10.05 3.53 -2.13
C PRO A 140 10.28 3.99 -0.69
N LEU A 141 10.00 5.26 -0.44
CA LEU A 141 10.29 5.95 0.80
C LEU A 141 8.97 6.30 1.46
N VAL A 142 8.69 5.59 2.54
CA VAL A 142 7.52 5.81 3.37
C VAL A 142 8.01 5.88 4.80
N GLY A 143 7.64 6.95 5.49
CA GLY A 143 8.01 7.19 6.88
C GLY A 143 6.80 7.58 7.70
N VAL A 144 6.82 7.21 8.98
CA VAL A 144 5.85 7.71 9.97
C VAL A 144 6.45 8.99 10.57
N VAL A 145 5.79 10.12 10.39
CA VAL A 145 6.22 11.40 10.98
C VAL A 145 5.68 11.58 12.40
N ALA A 146 6.19 12.59 13.11
CA ALA A 146 5.65 12.98 14.41
C ALA A 146 4.14 13.23 14.34
N GLY A 147 3.39 12.72 15.32
CA GLY A 147 1.93 12.71 15.30
C GLY A 147 1.31 11.58 14.48
N GLY A 148 2.11 10.65 13.92
CA GLY A 148 1.64 9.41 13.31
C GLY A 148 1.14 9.53 11.86
N GLY A 149 1.33 10.69 11.23
CA GLY A 149 1.09 10.86 9.79
C GLY A 149 2.04 10.03 8.94
N LEU A 150 1.66 9.72 7.71
CA LEU A 150 2.45 8.90 6.79
C LEU A 150 2.99 9.76 5.67
N ARG A 151 4.30 9.98 5.65
CA ARG A 151 4.99 10.76 4.62
C ARG A 151 5.52 9.84 3.53
N VAL A 152 5.24 10.18 2.29
CA VAL A 152 5.77 9.50 1.10
C VAL A 152 6.50 10.48 0.19
N THR A 153 7.51 9.97 -0.50
CA THR A 153 8.18 10.66 -1.61
C THR A 153 8.22 9.76 -2.84
N ASP A 154 8.30 10.35 -4.01
CA ASP A 154 8.38 9.58 -5.26
C ASP A 154 9.73 8.85 -5.42
N GLY A 155 9.73 7.83 -6.27
CA GLY A 155 10.90 7.08 -6.71
C GLY A 155 10.54 5.66 -7.14
N PRO A 156 11.51 4.76 -7.38
CA PRO A 156 11.23 3.41 -7.86
C PRO A 156 10.47 2.57 -6.82
N ALA A 157 9.28 2.07 -7.15
CA ALA A 157 8.53 1.20 -6.24
C ALA A 157 9.25 -0.14 -6.02
N GLY A 158 9.09 -0.72 -4.83
CA GLY A 158 9.64 -2.04 -4.50
C GLY A 158 10.38 -2.10 -3.17
N PHE A 159 10.94 -3.28 -2.88
CA PHE A 159 11.73 -3.48 -1.67
C PHE A 159 13.14 -2.93 -1.86
N THR A 160 13.47 -1.90 -1.10
CA THR A 160 14.80 -1.27 -1.05
C THR A 160 15.63 -1.82 0.10
N GLY A 161 14.99 -2.43 1.11
CA GLY A 161 15.65 -2.85 2.35
C GLY A 161 15.95 -1.69 3.29
N SER A 162 15.31 -0.54 3.10
CA SER A 162 15.45 0.59 4.02
C SER A 162 15.04 0.21 5.45
N PRO A 163 15.60 0.87 6.48
CA PRO A 163 15.23 0.64 7.86
C PRO A 163 13.72 0.71 8.11
N GLU A 164 13.02 1.64 7.42
CA GLU A 164 11.57 1.84 7.52
C GLU A 164 10.80 0.64 6.95
N GLN A 165 11.19 0.13 5.78
CA GLN A 165 10.56 -1.06 5.19
C GLN A 165 10.77 -2.30 6.06
N VAL A 166 11.97 -2.46 6.63
CA VAL A 166 12.28 -3.57 7.55
C VAL A 166 11.49 -3.45 8.85
N ALA A 167 11.42 -2.25 9.44
CA ALA A 167 10.64 -1.99 10.64
C ALA A 167 9.14 -2.24 10.43
N PHE A 168 8.60 -1.79 9.30
CA PHE A 168 7.24 -2.11 8.88
C PHE A 168 7.06 -3.63 8.75
N GLY A 169 7.94 -4.31 8.02
CA GLY A 169 7.86 -5.76 7.80
C GLY A 169 7.83 -6.56 9.11
N VAL A 170 8.71 -6.24 10.04
CA VAL A 170 8.73 -6.85 11.39
C VAL A 170 7.45 -6.57 12.16
N THR A 171 7.00 -5.31 12.18
CA THR A 171 5.80 -4.91 12.92
C THR A 171 4.55 -5.56 12.34
N ALA A 172 4.38 -5.54 11.02
CA ALA A 172 3.28 -6.19 10.32
C ALA A 172 3.25 -7.69 10.63
N CYS A 173 4.38 -8.41 10.59
CA CYS A 173 4.43 -9.83 10.97
C CYS A 173 3.94 -10.08 12.39
N ARG A 174 4.33 -9.23 13.35
CA ARG A 174 3.94 -9.37 14.76
C ARG A 174 2.46 -9.08 14.97
N GLU A 175 1.99 -7.96 14.45
CA GLU A 175 0.65 -7.45 14.74
C GLU A 175 -0.43 -8.07 13.86
N LEU A 176 -0.14 -8.34 12.58
CA LEU A 176 -1.12 -8.85 11.62
C LEU A 176 -1.11 -10.38 11.51
N TRP A 177 0.04 -11.03 11.71
CA TRP A 177 0.16 -12.50 11.68
C TRP A 177 0.40 -13.14 13.06
N GLY A 178 0.63 -12.36 14.13
CA GLY A 178 0.94 -12.90 15.46
C GLY A 178 2.34 -13.52 15.57
N LEU A 179 3.24 -13.28 14.61
CA LEU A 179 4.58 -13.86 14.56
C LEU A 179 5.55 -13.11 15.49
N ARG A 180 5.46 -13.38 16.79
CA ARG A 180 6.21 -12.65 17.84
C ARG A 180 7.73 -12.72 17.67
N THR A 181 8.24 -13.79 17.07
CA THR A 181 9.68 -14.00 16.83
C THR A 181 10.17 -13.32 15.55
N ALA A 182 9.30 -12.64 14.80
CA ALA A 182 9.72 -11.86 13.64
C ALA A 182 10.76 -10.82 14.08
N GLY A 183 11.87 -10.79 13.35
CA GLY A 183 12.98 -9.87 13.59
C GLY A 183 13.59 -9.43 12.26
N PRO A 184 14.46 -8.41 12.27
CA PRO A 184 14.98 -7.78 11.06
C PRO A 184 15.59 -8.75 10.04
N ALA A 185 16.24 -9.83 10.52
CA ALA A 185 16.89 -10.83 9.67
C ALA A 185 15.95 -11.92 9.12
N ALA A 186 14.81 -12.18 9.77
CA ALA A 186 14.01 -13.39 9.53
C ALA A 186 12.58 -13.11 9.05
N TRP A 187 12.07 -11.88 9.19
CA TRP A 187 10.67 -11.59 8.88
C TRP A 187 10.30 -11.97 7.43
N ARG A 188 11.18 -11.71 6.45
CA ARG A 188 10.96 -12.04 5.03
C ARG A 188 10.77 -13.53 4.77
N GLU A 189 11.52 -14.37 5.49
CA GLU A 189 11.43 -15.82 5.34
C GLU A 189 10.09 -16.35 5.87
N GLN A 190 9.48 -15.64 6.80
CA GLN A 190 8.23 -16.04 7.45
C GLN A 190 6.97 -15.68 6.63
N VAL A 191 7.05 -14.68 5.73
CA VAL A 191 5.85 -14.12 5.06
C VAL A 191 5.95 -13.92 3.56
N GLY A 192 7.10 -14.18 2.91
CA GLY A 192 7.25 -13.88 1.47
C GLY A 192 8.24 -14.71 0.68
N GLY A 193 9.24 -15.35 1.30
CA GLY A 193 10.25 -16.13 0.56
C GLY A 193 11.04 -15.32 -0.49
N ARG A 194 12.00 -15.96 -1.18
CA ARG A 194 12.96 -15.30 -2.09
C ARG A 194 12.41 -15.00 -3.50
N ARG A 195 11.13 -14.63 -3.64
CA ARG A 195 10.56 -14.29 -4.96
C ARG A 195 10.69 -12.79 -5.28
N ALA A 196 10.76 -12.46 -6.57
CA ALA A 196 10.87 -11.08 -7.06
C ALA A 196 9.64 -10.22 -6.71
N ASP A 197 8.45 -10.83 -6.66
CA ASP A 197 7.18 -10.19 -6.31
C ASP A 197 6.84 -10.26 -4.82
N ALA A 198 7.71 -10.86 -3.99
CA ALA A 198 7.42 -11.14 -2.59
C ALA A 198 7.02 -9.89 -1.79
N TRP A 199 7.61 -8.74 -2.09
CA TRP A 199 7.27 -7.48 -1.41
C TRP A 199 5.90 -6.95 -1.81
N ALA A 200 5.58 -6.96 -3.11
CA ALA A 200 4.28 -6.52 -3.60
C ALA A 200 3.16 -7.42 -3.07
N ALA A 201 3.38 -8.74 -3.04
CA ALA A 201 2.46 -9.69 -2.44
C ALA A 201 2.31 -9.47 -0.93
N PHE A 202 3.42 -9.30 -0.21
CA PHE A 202 3.43 -9.08 1.23
C PHE A 202 2.70 -7.79 1.66
N THR A 203 2.96 -6.68 0.98
CA THR A 203 2.31 -5.39 1.27
C THR A 203 0.81 -5.43 0.95
N ARG A 204 0.42 -6.09 -0.15
CA ARG A 204 -1.00 -6.31 -0.47
C ARG A 204 -1.71 -7.16 0.56
N GLU A 205 -1.10 -8.28 0.97
CA GLU A 205 -1.67 -9.13 2.01
C GLU A 205 -1.74 -8.38 3.35
N SER A 206 -0.69 -7.66 3.74
CA SER A 206 -0.69 -6.82 4.95
C SER A 206 -1.84 -5.80 4.96
N LEU A 207 -2.09 -5.15 3.81
CA LEU A 207 -3.22 -4.24 3.62
C LEU A 207 -4.56 -4.96 3.87
N ARG A 208 -4.77 -6.11 3.22
CA ARG A 208 -6.02 -6.86 3.36
C ARG A 208 -6.23 -7.38 4.77
N ARG A 209 -5.17 -7.88 5.40
CA ARG A 209 -5.14 -8.38 6.78
C ARG A 209 -5.49 -7.27 7.76
N GLY A 210 -4.86 -6.11 7.63
CA GLY A 210 -5.11 -4.95 8.49
C GLY A 210 -6.51 -4.34 8.31
N LEU A 211 -7.06 -4.33 7.07
CA LEU A 211 -8.44 -3.92 6.80
C LEU A 211 -9.50 -5.02 7.01
N ARG A 212 -9.07 -6.24 7.35
CA ARG A 212 -9.92 -7.42 7.55
C ARG A 212 -10.73 -7.80 6.31
N THR A 213 -10.06 -7.84 5.16
CA THR A 213 -10.61 -8.20 3.84
C THR A 213 -9.95 -9.45 3.23
N GLU A 214 -9.28 -10.24 4.07
CA GLU A 214 -8.85 -11.58 3.68
C GLU A 214 -10.08 -12.44 3.39
N ALA A 215 -9.94 -13.32 2.38
CA ALA A 215 -10.96 -14.29 2.02
C ALA A 215 -10.67 -15.63 2.69
#